data_AF-A0AAP0SCN1-F1
#
_entry.id   AF-A0AAP0SCN1-F1
#
_cell.length_a   1.000
_cell.length_b   1.000
_cell.length_c   1.000
_cell.angle_alpha   90.00
_cell.angle_beta   90.00
_cell.angle_gamma   90.00
#
_symmetry.space_group_name_H-M   'P 1'
#
loop_
_entity.id
_entity.type
_entity.pdbx_description
1 polymer ?
#
loop_
_entity_poly.entity_id
_entity_poly.type
_entity_poly.pdbx_seq_one_letter_code
_entity_poly.pdbx_strand_id
1 'polypeptide(L)'
;MVWWLLCWAALLVLTTTVRGGEVTYDGRSLIIEGQRKILFSGSIHYPRSTPQMWPSLIAKAKEGGLDVIQTYVFWNLHEPQTGQIENEYQNIEAAFHEKGPPYVRWAAKMAVELQTGVPWVMCKQSDAPDPVINTCNGMKCGETFAGPNSPNKPSIWTENWTSFYQVYGGKPYIRSAQDIAFHVTLFIAKNGSYVNYYMYHWGNKFRKNRVCICHSKLL
;
A
#
# COMPACT_ATOMS: atom_id res chain seq x y z
N MET A 1 24.42 19.74 -63.66
CA MET A 1 24.24 18.60 -62.73
C MET A 1 24.25 19.16 -61.31
N VAL A 2 23.10 19.05 -60.63
CA VAL A 2 23.01 18.82 -59.17
C VAL A 2 23.41 20.00 -58.25
N TRP A 3 22.61 21.07 -58.23
CA TRP A 3 22.45 21.91 -57.03
C TRP A 3 21.41 21.24 -56.12
N TRP A 4 21.84 20.53 -55.09
CA TRP A 4 20.95 19.89 -54.11
C TRP A 4 20.70 20.80 -52.92
N LEU A 5 19.45 21.23 -52.85
CA LEU A 5 18.61 21.50 -51.67
C LEU A 5 19.24 21.11 -50.32
N LEU A 6 19.52 22.11 -49.48
CA LEU A 6 19.64 21.93 -48.03
C LEU A 6 18.55 22.75 -47.33
N CYS A 7 17.31 22.30 -47.47
CA CYS A 7 16.25 22.64 -46.51
C CYS A 7 16.55 21.90 -45.21
N TRP A 8 17.23 22.55 -44.28
CA TRP A 8 17.32 22.08 -42.89
C TRP A 8 15.97 22.32 -42.21
N ALA A 9 15.05 21.38 -42.33
CA ALA A 9 13.91 21.29 -41.45
C ALA A 9 14.42 20.84 -40.07
N ALA A 10 14.55 21.78 -39.14
CA ALA A 10 14.76 21.46 -37.73
C ALA A 10 13.50 20.73 -37.22
N LEU A 11 13.56 19.40 -37.19
CA LEU A 11 12.58 18.58 -36.47
C LEU A 11 12.80 18.82 -34.98
N LEU A 12 12.00 19.72 -34.38
CA LEU A 12 11.86 19.81 -32.94
C LEU A 12 11.20 18.52 -32.46
N VAL A 13 12.02 17.54 -32.08
CA VAL A 13 11.58 16.39 -31.29
C VAL A 13 11.19 16.95 -29.93
N LEU A 14 9.89 17.19 -29.73
CA LEU A 14 9.32 17.40 -28.40
C LEU A 14 9.53 16.11 -27.62
N THR A 15 10.62 16.04 -26.87
CA THR A 15 10.80 15.04 -25.83
C THR A 15 9.79 15.37 -24.73
N THR A 16 8.60 14.79 -24.82
CA THR A 16 7.68 14.76 -23.68
C THR A 16 8.35 13.91 -22.61
N THR A 17 9.02 14.58 -21.67
CA THR A 17 9.40 13.94 -20.42
C THR A 17 8.10 13.60 -19.72
N VAL A 18 7.75 12.30 -19.68
CA VAL A 18 6.70 11.81 -18.79
C VAL A 18 7.24 11.98 -17.38
N ARG A 19 6.98 13.15 -16.79
CA ARG A 19 7.25 13.40 -15.37
C ARG A 19 6.23 12.56 -14.60
N GLY A 20 6.70 11.68 -13.72
CA GLY A 20 5.81 10.98 -12.79
C GLY A 20 4.99 12.02 -12.04
N GLY A 21 3.67 11.83 -11.98
CA GLY A 21 2.77 12.76 -11.31
C GLY A 21 3.17 12.97 -9.85
N GLU A 22 3.08 14.21 -9.37
CA GLU A 22 3.39 14.55 -7.98
C GLU A 22 2.38 13.89 -7.04
N VAL A 23 2.87 13.18 -6.02
CA VAL A 23 2.07 12.58 -4.96
C VAL A 23 2.47 13.19 -3.62
N THR A 24 1.56 13.92 -3.00
CA THR A 24 1.73 14.55 -1.67
C THR A 24 0.53 14.24 -0.79
N TYR A 25 0.42 14.87 0.38
CA TYR A 25 -0.70 14.71 1.28
C TYR A 25 -0.93 15.95 2.14
N ASP A 26 -2.13 16.05 2.68
CA ASP A 26 -2.48 16.96 3.76
C ASP A 26 -3.31 16.22 4.82
N GLY A 27 -3.83 16.96 5.81
CA GLY A 27 -4.67 16.39 6.86
C GLY A 27 -5.97 15.71 6.37
N ARG A 28 -6.36 15.89 5.10
CA ARG A 28 -7.59 15.34 4.54
C ARG A 28 -7.35 14.11 3.68
N SER A 29 -6.38 14.12 2.77
CA SER A 29 -6.16 13.01 1.85
C SER A 29 -4.77 12.99 1.23
N LEU A 30 -4.48 11.90 0.50
CA LEU A 30 -3.45 11.94 -0.53
C LEU A 30 -3.87 12.92 -1.65
N ILE A 31 -2.88 13.57 -2.23
CA ILE A 31 -3.01 14.52 -3.34
C ILE A 31 -2.21 13.95 -4.49
N ILE A 32 -2.88 13.60 -5.58
CA ILE A 32 -2.27 13.05 -6.79
C ILE A 32 -2.50 14.07 -7.90
N GLU A 33 -1.42 14.57 -8.50
CA GLU A 33 -1.47 15.60 -9.55
C GLU A 33 -2.25 16.85 -9.11
N GLY A 34 -2.01 17.31 -7.88
CA GLY A 34 -2.68 18.47 -7.28
C GLY A 34 -4.15 18.25 -6.89
N GLN A 35 -4.70 17.04 -7.08
CA GLN A 35 -6.08 16.72 -6.76
C GLN A 35 -6.17 15.81 -5.53
N ARG A 36 -6.98 16.22 -4.54
CA ARG A 36 -7.33 15.36 -3.40
C ARG A 36 -8.11 14.14 -3.88
N LYS A 37 -7.72 12.94 -3.40
CA LYS A 37 -8.36 11.68 -3.77
C LYS A 37 -8.88 10.92 -2.56
N ILE A 38 -10.08 10.36 -2.69
CA ILE A 38 -10.49 9.20 -1.89
C ILE A 38 -10.17 7.97 -2.73
N LEU A 39 -9.32 7.09 -2.21
CA LEU A 39 -8.81 5.95 -2.98
C LEU A 39 -9.32 4.63 -2.39
N PHE A 40 -9.87 3.79 -3.28
CA PHE A 40 -10.17 2.40 -2.97
C PHE A 40 -9.07 1.51 -3.52
N SER A 41 -8.53 0.66 -2.65
CA SER A 41 -7.45 -0.25 -2.99
C SER A 41 -7.80 -1.69 -2.67
N GLY A 42 -7.14 -2.62 -3.34
CA GLY A 42 -7.27 -4.05 -3.07
C GLY A 42 -5.93 -4.74 -3.08
N SER A 43 -5.74 -5.62 -2.09
CA SER A 43 -4.52 -6.40 -2.01
C SER A 43 -4.57 -7.61 -2.94
N ILE A 44 -3.57 -7.72 -3.82
CA ILE A 44 -3.32 -8.83 -4.72
C ILE A 44 -1.84 -9.19 -4.64
N HIS A 45 -1.52 -10.31 -3.98
CA HIS A 45 -0.13 -10.73 -3.83
C HIS A 45 0.36 -11.50 -5.05
N TYR A 46 1.31 -10.92 -5.79
CA TYR A 46 1.82 -11.49 -7.04
C TYR A 46 2.30 -12.96 -6.92
N PRO A 47 2.92 -13.46 -5.83
CA PRO A 47 3.34 -14.86 -5.73
C PRO A 47 2.20 -15.85 -5.44
N ARG A 48 0.98 -15.34 -5.18
CA ARG A 48 -0.20 -16.15 -4.88
C ARG A 48 -1.08 -16.40 -6.10
N SER A 49 -0.69 -15.89 -7.27
CA SER A 49 -1.29 -16.21 -8.57
C SER A 49 -0.19 -16.40 -9.61
N THR A 50 -0.53 -16.91 -10.79
CA THR A 50 0.46 -17.04 -11.88
C THR A 50 0.53 -15.74 -12.70
N PRO A 51 1.64 -15.48 -13.41
CA PRO A 51 1.75 -14.33 -14.31
C PRO A 51 0.63 -14.25 -15.35
N GLN A 52 0.14 -15.40 -15.82
CA GLN A 52 -0.96 -15.48 -16.78
C GLN A 52 -2.30 -15.01 -16.19
N MET A 53 -2.47 -15.08 -14.87
CA MET A 53 -3.67 -14.60 -14.19
C MET A 53 -3.66 -13.08 -13.93
N TRP A 54 -2.48 -12.47 -13.78
CA TRP A 54 -2.35 -11.07 -13.33
C TRP A 54 -3.17 -10.07 -14.17
N PRO A 55 -3.14 -10.11 -15.51
CA PRO A 55 -3.93 -9.16 -16.31
C PRO A 55 -5.44 -9.25 -16.02
N SER A 56 -5.97 -10.49 -15.89
CA SER A 56 -7.39 -10.70 -15.57
C SER A 56 -7.73 -10.27 -14.15
N LEU A 57 -6.85 -10.49 -13.18
CA LEU A 57 -7.05 -10.05 -11.80
C LEU A 57 -7.08 -8.52 -11.69
N ILE A 58 -6.16 -7.83 -12.38
CA ILE A 58 -6.11 -6.37 -12.42
C ILE A 58 -7.34 -5.80 -13.15
N ALA A 59 -7.77 -6.43 -14.25
CA ALA A 59 -8.98 -6.03 -14.96
C ALA A 59 -10.22 -6.11 -14.06
N LYS A 60 -10.40 -7.23 -13.35
CA LYS A 60 -11.51 -7.40 -12.39
C LYS A 60 -11.47 -6.40 -11.23
N ALA A 61 -10.27 -6.09 -10.72
CA ALA A 61 -10.09 -5.06 -9.71
C ALA A 61 -10.53 -3.67 -10.21
N LYS A 62 -10.12 -3.32 -11.43
CA LYS A 62 -10.51 -2.06 -12.08
C LYS A 62 -12.02 -2.00 -12.34
N GLU A 63 -12.62 -3.06 -12.88
CA GLU A 63 -14.08 -3.19 -13.08
C GLU A 63 -14.85 -3.12 -11.76
N GLY A 64 -14.26 -3.66 -10.68
CA GLY A 64 -14.79 -3.59 -9.32
C GLY A 64 -14.61 -2.24 -8.64
N GLY A 65 -14.08 -1.22 -9.33
CA GLY A 65 -13.97 0.15 -8.84
C GLY A 65 -12.75 0.42 -7.95
N LEU A 66 -11.69 -0.39 -8.04
CA LEU A 66 -10.43 -0.10 -7.36
C LEU A 66 -9.58 0.89 -8.16
N ASP A 67 -9.03 1.88 -7.44
CA ASP A 67 -8.07 2.86 -7.95
C ASP A 67 -6.63 2.35 -7.85
N VAL A 68 -6.32 1.56 -6.80
CA VAL A 68 -4.95 1.17 -6.44
C VAL A 68 -4.84 -0.34 -6.18
N ILE A 69 -3.76 -0.96 -6.63
CA ILE A 69 -3.40 -2.34 -6.23
C ILE A 69 -2.31 -2.28 -5.15
N GLN A 70 -2.59 -2.91 -4.01
CA GLN A 70 -1.60 -3.08 -2.95
C GLN A 70 -0.96 -4.47 -3.05
N THR A 71 0.36 -4.55 -2.90
CA THR A 71 1.05 -5.83 -2.73
C THR A 71 2.23 -5.68 -1.78
N TYR A 72 2.47 -6.72 -1.00
CA TYR A 72 3.74 -6.88 -0.31
C TYR A 72 4.87 -7.23 -1.27
N VAL A 73 6.09 -6.83 -0.92
CA VAL A 73 7.33 -7.40 -1.45
C VAL A 73 7.75 -8.54 -0.54
N PHE A 74 7.76 -9.75 -1.08
CA PHE A 74 8.08 -10.96 -0.32
C PHE A 74 9.60 -11.19 -0.36
N TRP A 75 10.33 -10.53 0.54
CA TRP A 75 11.80 -10.55 0.56
C TRP A 75 12.36 -11.98 0.54
N ASN A 76 11.82 -12.88 1.34
CA ASN A 76 12.22 -14.29 1.39
C ASN A 76 12.11 -15.07 0.06
N LEU A 77 11.31 -14.59 -0.90
CA LEU A 77 11.24 -15.16 -2.24
C LEU A 77 12.32 -14.62 -3.18
N HIS A 78 12.81 -13.42 -2.91
CA HIS A 78 13.77 -12.70 -3.73
C HIS A 78 15.21 -12.81 -3.19
N GLU A 79 15.37 -13.00 -1.89
CA GLU A 79 16.63 -13.26 -1.21
C GLU A 79 16.43 -14.35 -0.12
N PRO A 80 16.82 -15.61 -0.41
CA PRO A 80 16.64 -16.74 0.50
C PRO A 80 17.55 -16.75 1.75
N GLN A 81 18.44 -15.77 1.91
CA GLN A 81 19.32 -15.62 3.08
C GLN A 81 19.20 -14.21 3.70
N THR A 82 19.71 -14.07 4.92
CA THR A 82 19.32 -13.16 6.01
C THR A 82 18.97 -11.70 5.70
N GLY A 83 17.75 -11.32 6.10
CA GLY A 83 17.26 -9.95 6.29
C GLY A 83 15.73 -9.92 6.36
N GLN A 84 15.14 -9.44 7.47
CA GLN A 84 13.69 -9.26 7.59
C GLN A 84 13.40 -7.87 8.17
N ILE A 85 12.63 -7.08 7.42
CA ILE A 85 12.01 -5.85 7.90
C ILE A 85 10.54 -6.21 8.17
N GLU A 86 10.06 -5.99 9.38
CA GLU A 86 8.69 -6.33 9.76
C GLU A 86 7.74 -5.17 9.45
N ASN A 87 6.56 -5.46 8.87
CA ASN A 87 5.44 -4.52 8.97
C ASN A 87 4.78 -4.69 10.34
N GLU A 88 4.09 -3.65 10.81
CA GLU A 88 3.47 -3.63 12.15
C GLU A 88 4.44 -3.85 13.32
N TYR A 89 5.68 -3.34 13.20
CA TYR A 89 6.73 -3.52 14.22
C TYR A 89 6.28 -3.07 15.61
N GLN A 90 5.40 -2.07 15.76
CA GLN A 90 4.81 -1.69 17.05
C GLN A 90 4.28 -2.87 17.88
N ASN A 91 3.70 -3.90 17.24
CA ASN A 91 3.16 -5.07 17.94
C ASN A 91 4.24 -5.88 18.69
N ILE A 92 5.49 -5.81 18.21
CA ILE A 92 6.64 -6.54 18.78
C ILE A 92 7.69 -5.61 19.38
N GLU A 93 7.59 -4.30 19.16
CA GLU A 93 8.56 -3.29 19.57
C GLU A 93 8.88 -3.36 21.06
N ALA A 94 7.85 -3.56 21.89
CA ALA A 94 7.99 -3.69 23.34
C ALA A 94 8.90 -4.86 23.76
N ALA A 95 8.93 -5.95 22.98
CA ALA A 95 9.81 -7.09 23.24
C ALA A 95 11.30 -6.75 23.03
N PHE A 96 11.60 -5.64 22.35
CA PHE A 96 12.96 -5.16 22.12
C PHE A 96 13.35 -3.99 23.04
N HIS A 97 12.46 -3.61 23.98
CA HIS A 97 12.72 -2.58 24.99
C HIS A 97 13.31 -1.29 24.39
N GLU A 98 14.44 -0.83 24.92
CA GLU A 98 15.15 0.38 24.49
C GLU A 98 15.66 0.32 23.04
N LYS A 99 15.74 -0.87 22.44
CA LYS A 99 16.20 -1.05 21.05
C LYS A 99 15.07 -0.93 20.02
N GLY A 100 13.82 -1.07 20.43
CA GLY A 100 12.65 -0.98 19.54
C GLY A 100 12.48 0.41 18.91
N PRO A 101 12.34 1.49 19.71
CA PRO A 101 12.13 2.83 19.17
C PRO A 101 13.28 3.34 18.26
N PRO A 102 14.57 3.09 18.57
CA PRO A 102 15.65 3.39 17.65
C PRO A 102 15.55 2.66 16.30
N TYR A 103 15.10 1.40 16.29
CA TYR A 103 14.89 0.66 15.05
C TYR A 103 13.79 1.28 14.19
N VAL A 104 12.66 1.65 14.78
CA VAL A 104 11.54 2.32 14.08
C VAL A 104 12.01 3.63 13.44
N ARG A 105 12.74 4.45 14.20
CA ARG A 105 13.31 5.71 13.68
C ARG A 105 14.34 5.48 12.57
N TRP A 106 15.21 4.49 12.74
CA TRP A 106 16.20 4.13 11.71
C TRP A 106 15.51 3.65 10.43
N ALA A 107 14.52 2.76 10.54
CA ALA A 107 13.80 2.20 9.39
C ALA A 107 13.04 3.28 8.61
N ALA A 108 12.33 4.16 9.33
CA ALA A 108 11.63 5.29 8.72
C ALA A 108 12.60 6.26 8.03
N LYS A 109 13.70 6.62 8.70
CA LYS A 109 14.74 7.48 8.13
C LYS A 109 15.34 6.88 6.86
N MET A 110 15.76 5.62 6.94
CA MET A 110 16.35 4.89 5.81
C MET A 110 15.39 4.84 4.61
N ALA A 111 14.10 4.58 4.83
CA ALA A 111 13.10 4.58 3.77
C ALA A 111 12.92 5.96 3.12
N VAL A 112 12.84 7.03 3.93
CA VAL A 112 12.69 8.41 3.44
C VAL A 112 13.93 8.87 2.67
N GLU A 113 15.12 8.48 3.10
CA GLU A 113 16.40 8.80 2.44
C GLU A 113 16.56 8.15 1.06
N LEU A 114 15.73 7.16 0.70
CA LEU A 114 15.66 6.62 -0.66
C LEU A 114 15.03 7.60 -1.67
N GLN A 115 14.45 8.71 -1.21
CA GLN A 115 13.93 9.80 -2.05
C GLN A 115 13.03 9.31 -3.19
N THR A 116 12.09 8.42 -2.87
CA THR A 116 11.19 7.79 -3.85
C THR A 116 10.24 8.76 -4.54
N GLY A 117 10.10 9.99 -4.04
CA GLY A 117 9.20 11.01 -4.57
C GLY A 117 7.72 10.80 -4.20
N VAL A 118 7.40 9.80 -3.38
CA VAL A 118 6.04 9.50 -2.91
C VAL A 118 6.00 9.27 -1.39
N PRO A 119 4.84 9.46 -0.73
CA PRO A 119 4.73 9.29 0.72
C PRO A 119 5.01 7.86 1.19
N TRP A 120 5.63 7.76 2.36
CA TRP A 120 5.81 6.49 3.08
C TRP A 120 4.74 6.30 4.14
N VAL A 121 4.37 5.04 4.37
CA VAL A 121 3.40 4.67 5.41
C VAL A 121 3.92 3.56 6.30
N MET A 122 3.49 3.56 7.56
CA MET A 122 3.68 2.45 8.50
C MET A 122 2.33 2.02 9.07
N CYS A 123 2.00 0.74 8.94
CA CYS A 123 0.79 0.17 9.52
C CYS A 123 0.97 -0.13 11.00
N LYS A 124 -0.07 0.14 11.79
CA LYS A 124 -0.09 -0.03 13.25
C LYS A 124 1.08 0.61 14.01
N GLN A 125 1.70 1.66 13.48
CA GLN A 125 2.80 2.35 14.15
C GLN A 125 2.32 3.72 14.65
N SER A 126 1.81 3.80 15.87
CA SER A 126 1.20 5.04 16.40
C SER A 126 2.20 6.21 16.51
N ASP A 127 3.48 5.92 16.68
CA ASP A 127 4.57 6.89 16.81
C ASP A 127 5.41 7.03 15.54
N ALA A 128 4.88 6.66 14.37
CA ALA A 128 5.57 6.79 13.09
C ALA A 128 6.15 8.21 12.91
N PRO A 129 7.47 8.36 12.73
CA PRO A 129 8.11 9.68 12.67
C PRO A 129 7.80 10.38 11.35
N ASP A 130 7.73 11.71 11.39
CA ASP A 130 7.55 12.50 10.17
C ASP A 130 8.68 12.26 9.16
N PRO A 131 8.39 12.24 7.84
CA PRO A 131 7.10 12.48 7.18
C PRO A 131 6.24 11.20 6.96
N VAL A 132 6.50 10.11 7.69
CA VAL A 132 5.81 8.82 7.51
C VAL A 132 4.40 8.85 8.07
N ILE A 133 3.42 8.35 7.32
CA ILE A 133 2.00 8.31 7.75
C ILE A 133 1.72 7.02 8.53
N ASN A 134 1.20 7.13 9.75
CA ASN A 134 0.69 5.97 10.49
C ASN A 134 -0.69 5.56 9.98
N THR A 135 -0.93 4.26 9.88
CA THR A 135 -2.14 3.73 9.23
C THR A 135 -2.79 2.63 10.05
N CYS A 136 -4.08 2.38 9.80
CA CYS A 136 -4.86 1.38 10.52
C CYS A 136 -4.97 0.05 9.78
N ASN A 137 -4.93 -1.04 10.56
CA ASN A 137 -5.22 -2.41 10.11
C ASN A 137 -6.24 -3.04 11.05
N GLY A 138 -7.20 -3.77 10.49
CA GLY A 138 -8.25 -4.43 11.26
C GLY A 138 -9.55 -4.55 10.46
N MET A 139 -10.59 -5.08 11.09
CA MET A 139 -11.93 -5.18 10.47
C MET A 139 -12.74 -3.88 10.60
N LYS A 140 -12.44 -3.07 11.61
CA LYS A 140 -13.34 -2.02 12.09
C LYS A 140 -12.64 -0.69 12.30
N CYS A 141 -11.70 -0.29 11.45
CA CYS A 141 -10.97 0.96 11.63
C CYS A 141 -11.87 2.21 11.65
N GLY A 142 -13.08 2.17 11.07
CA GLY A 142 -14.09 3.22 11.26
C GLY A 142 -14.56 3.41 12.72
N GLU A 143 -14.35 2.42 13.58
CA GLU A 143 -14.62 2.46 15.03
C GLU A 143 -13.33 2.53 15.84
N THR A 144 -12.30 1.77 15.43
CA THR A 144 -11.11 1.52 16.25
C THR A 144 -9.93 2.42 15.96
N PHE A 145 -9.89 3.10 14.80
CA PHE A 145 -8.78 4.00 14.49
C PHE A 145 -8.98 5.35 15.18
N ALA A 146 -8.06 5.70 16.08
CA ALA A 146 -8.05 7.01 16.73
C ALA A 146 -7.73 8.16 15.76
N GLY A 147 -7.10 7.84 14.62
CA GLY A 147 -6.67 8.81 13.63
C GLY A 147 -5.15 8.82 13.44
N PRO A 148 -4.66 9.63 12.49
CA PRO A 148 -3.24 9.83 12.27
C PRO A 148 -2.59 10.54 13.46
N ASN A 149 -1.29 10.34 13.65
CA ASN A 149 -0.51 10.88 14.76
C ASN A 149 -0.09 12.35 14.59
N SER A 150 -0.58 13.01 13.54
CA SER A 150 -0.42 14.42 13.26
C SER A 150 -1.65 14.93 12.50
N PRO A 151 -2.12 16.17 12.77
CA PRO A 151 -3.26 16.75 12.06
C PRO A 151 -2.98 17.01 10.57
N ASN A 152 -1.72 17.00 10.15
CA ASN A 152 -1.31 17.22 8.75
C ASN A 152 -1.25 15.92 7.93
N LYS A 153 -1.60 14.78 8.52
CA LYS A 153 -1.58 13.47 7.87
C LYS A 153 -3.01 12.99 7.58
N PRO A 154 -3.24 12.27 6.47
CA PRO A 154 -4.56 11.74 6.14
C PRO A 154 -4.87 10.46 6.92
N SER A 155 -6.16 10.14 7.05
CA SER A 155 -6.62 8.86 7.62
C SER A 155 -6.60 7.75 6.57
N ILE A 156 -5.71 6.77 6.76
CA ILE A 156 -5.48 5.67 5.82
C ILE A 156 -5.72 4.32 6.52
N TRP A 157 -6.52 3.46 5.88
CA TRP A 157 -6.78 2.08 6.29
C TRP A 157 -6.08 1.11 5.32
N THR A 158 -4.90 0.64 5.70
CA THR A 158 -4.01 -0.18 4.86
C THR A 158 -4.42 -1.65 4.82
N GLU A 159 -5.17 -2.16 5.81
CA GLU A 159 -5.73 -3.51 5.76
C GLU A 159 -7.13 -3.60 6.37
N ASN A 160 -8.14 -3.48 5.51
CA ASN A 160 -9.51 -3.86 5.82
C ASN A 160 -9.68 -5.36 5.64
N TRP A 161 -9.62 -6.11 6.74
CA TRP A 161 -9.64 -7.57 6.69
C TRP A 161 -10.98 -8.10 6.16
N THR A 162 -11.01 -8.57 4.91
CA THR A 162 -12.22 -9.09 4.25
C THR A 162 -12.59 -10.50 4.73
N SER A 163 -11.65 -11.21 5.35
CA SER A 163 -11.80 -12.53 5.95
C SER A 163 -10.57 -12.79 6.84
N PHE A 164 -10.46 -14.00 7.40
CA PHE A 164 -9.25 -14.49 8.06
C PHE A 164 -8.63 -15.64 7.27
N TYR A 165 -7.33 -15.86 7.47
CA TYR A 165 -6.65 -16.99 6.87
C TYR A 165 -7.27 -18.31 7.35
N GLN A 166 -7.48 -19.23 6.40
CA GLN A 166 -7.94 -20.56 6.72
C GLN A 166 -6.85 -21.34 7.47
N VAL A 167 -7.21 -21.92 8.62
CA VAL A 167 -6.36 -22.85 9.38
C VAL A 167 -6.79 -24.29 9.09
N TYR A 168 -5.82 -25.20 9.02
CA TYR A 168 -6.10 -26.64 8.84
C TYR A 168 -7.02 -27.15 9.94
N GLY A 169 -8.07 -27.89 9.55
CA GLY A 169 -9.10 -28.38 10.48
C GLY A 169 -10.07 -27.33 11.02
N GLY A 170 -9.84 -26.03 10.74
CA GLY A 170 -10.74 -24.95 11.14
C GLY A 170 -11.92 -24.77 10.20
N LYS A 171 -12.97 -24.08 10.65
CA LYS A 171 -14.05 -23.60 9.78
C LYS A 171 -13.66 -22.27 9.12
N PRO A 172 -13.99 -22.04 7.84
CA PRO A 172 -13.78 -20.75 7.21
C PRO A 172 -14.55 -19.64 7.91
N TYR A 173 -13.85 -18.55 8.20
CA TYR A 173 -14.49 -17.33 8.64
C TYR A 173 -14.92 -16.51 7.43
N ILE A 174 -16.21 -16.24 7.30
CA ILE A 174 -16.76 -15.43 6.23
C ILE A 174 -17.27 -14.12 6.84
N ARG A 175 -16.72 -13.00 6.37
CA ARG A 175 -17.21 -11.67 6.71
C ARG A 175 -18.29 -11.27 5.72
N SER A 176 -19.42 -10.75 6.19
CA SER A 176 -20.51 -10.34 5.29
C SER A 176 -20.14 -9.08 4.51
N ALA A 177 -20.66 -8.97 3.28
CA ALA A 177 -20.47 -7.77 2.48
C ALA A 177 -21.09 -6.52 3.13
N GLN A 178 -22.19 -6.70 3.87
CA GLN A 178 -22.87 -5.65 4.62
C GLN A 178 -21.98 -5.09 5.73
N ASP A 179 -21.30 -5.96 6.49
CA ASP A 179 -20.38 -5.55 7.55
C ASP A 179 -19.16 -4.80 6.98
N ILE A 180 -18.58 -5.32 5.89
CA ILE A 180 -17.48 -4.64 5.18
C ILE A 180 -17.94 -3.25 4.72
N ALA A 181 -19.07 -3.15 4.01
CA ALA A 181 -19.58 -1.90 3.51
C ALA A 181 -19.86 -0.89 4.63
N PHE A 182 -20.51 -1.34 5.72
CA PHE A 182 -20.79 -0.49 6.88
C PHE A 182 -19.53 0.15 7.45
N HIS A 183 -18.49 -0.66 7.72
CA HIS A 183 -17.27 -0.13 8.31
C HIS A 183 -16.46 0.74 7.35
N VAL A 184 -16.48 0.45 6.04
CA VAL A 184 -15.87 1.31 5.02
C VAL A 184 -16.59 2.66 4.95
N THR A 185 -17.91 2.67 4.89
CA THR A 185 -18.71 3.90 4.89
C THR A 185 -18.48 4.70 6.17
N LEU A 186 -18.46 4.05 7.33
CA LEU A 186 -18.19 4.72 8.61
C LEU A 186 -16.79 5.35 8.65
N PHE A 187 -15.78 4.64 8.13
CA PHE A 187 -14.42 5.17 8.06
C PHE A 187 -14.35 6.41 7.16
N ILE A 188 -14.97 6.37 5.98
CA ILE A 188 -15.02 7.52 5.05
C ILE A 188 -15.79 8.69 5.68
N ALA A 189 -16.92 8.42 6.34
CA ALA A 189 -17.71 9.44 7.04
C ALA A 189 -16.92 10.14 8.16
N LYS A 190 -15.91 9.47 8.73
CA LYS A 190 -14.97 10.02 9.72
C LYS A 190 -13.65 10.50 9.09
N ASN A 191 -13.72 11.14 7.92
CA ASN A 191 -12.58 11.68 7.19
C ASN A 191 -11.55 10.66 6.67
N GLY A 192 -11.89 9.36 6.64
CA GLY A 192 -11.11 8.37 5.90
C GLY A 192 -10.95 8.76 4.43
N SER A 193 -9.75 8.58 3.88
CA SER A 193 -9.44 8.93 2.48
C SER A 193 -8.78 7.81 1.69
N TYR A 194 -8.45 6.70 2.33
CA TYR A 194 -7.87 5.53 1.67
C TYR A 194 -8.31 4.26 2.39
N VAL A 195 -8.82 3.28 1.63
CA VAL A 195 -9.20 1.97 2.16
C VAL A 195 -8.67 0.87 1.25
N ASN A 196 -7.84 -0.02 1.80
CA ASN A 196 -7.39 -1.23 1.11
C ASN A 196 -8.11 -2.48 1.63
N TYR A 197 -8.77 -3.23 0.73
CA TYR A 197 -9.33 -4.54 1.02
C TYR A 197 -8.22 -5.59 1.11
N TYR A 198 -7.98 -6.11 2.32
CA TYR A 198 -7.00 -7.17 2.57
C TYR A 198 -7.75 -8.48 2.91
N MET A 199 -7.97 -9.39 1.98
CA MET A 199 -7.51 -9.42 0.59
C MET A 199 -8.64 -9.12 -0.38
N TYR A 200 -8.31 -8.49 -1.51
CA TYR A 200 -9.21 -8.42 -2.66
C TYR A 200 -9.14 -9.70 -3.49
N HIS A 201 -7.93 -10.22 -3.71
CA HIS A 201 -7.71 -11.57 -4.24
C HIS A 201 -6.74 -12.35 -3.34
N TRP A 202 -7.22 -13.44 -2.75
CA TRP A 202 -6.44 -14.25 -1.81
C TRP A 202 -5.36 -15.11 -2.47
N GLY A 203 -5.67 -15.67 -3.65
CA GLY A 203 -4.80 -16.59 -4.38
C GLY A 203 -4.50 -17.91 -3.65
N ASN A 204 -3.43 -18.59 -4.06
CA ASN A 204 -3.00 -19.89 -3.54
C ASN A 204 -1.57 -19.87 -2.99
N LYS A 205 -1.31 -20.73 -1.99
CA LYS A 205 0.05 -21.01 -1.50
C LYS A 205 0.65 -22.21 -2.26
N PHE A 206 1.19 -21.97 -3.46
CA PHE A 206 1.82 -23.05 -4.27
C PHE A 206 3.09 -23.72 -3.69
N ARG A 207 3.71 -23.26 -2.57
CA ARG A 207 4.92 -23.88 -1.97
C ARG A 207 4.97 -23.75 -0.43
N LYS A 208 5.66 -24.69 0.25
CA LYS A 208 5.69 -24.90 1.73
C LYS A 208 6.27 -23.74 2.58
N ASN A 209 7.13 -22.87 2.03
CA ASN A 209 7.85 -21.83 2.82
C ASN A 209 7.30 -20.40 2.62
N ARG A 210 6.00 -20.23 2.38
CA ARG A 210 5.40 -18.91 2.07
C ARG A 210 4.42 -18.41 3.13
N VAL A 211 4.87 -18.44 4.38
CA VAL A 211 4.24 -17.67 5.46
C VAL A 211 5.14 -16.46 5.72
N CYS A 212 4.90 -15.37 5.01
CA CYS A 212 5.32 -14.04 5.44
C CYS A 212 4.15 -13.10 5.24
N ILE A 213 3.75 -12.46 6.33
CA ILE A 213 3.16 -11.13 6.35
C ILE A 213 4.38 -10.23 6.01
N CYS A 214 4.34 -9.27 5.08
CA CYS A 214 4.48 -7.85 5.42
C CYS A 214 5.10 -7.07 4.23
N HIS A 215 4.56 -5.88 3.86
CA HIS A 215 5.17 -4.68 3.21
C HIS A 215 4.16 -3.91 2.33
N SER A 216 3.24 -3.11 2.88
CA SER A 216 2.37 -2.26 2.07
C SER A 216 3.11 -0.99 1.62
N LYS A 217 3.50 -0.93 0.33
CA LYS A 217 3.83 0.33 -0.36
C LYS A 217 2.55 0.85 -1.03
N LEU A 218 2.20 2.11 -0.78
CA LEU A 218 1.18 2.79 -1.58
C LEU A 218 1.82 3.19 -2.91
N LEU A 219 1.31 2.61 -4.01
CA LEU A 219 1.61 3.04 -5.38
C LEU A 219 0.58 4.08 -5.80
#